data_AF-A0A1W9RTW6-F1
#
_entry.id   AF-A0A1W9RTW6-F1
#
_cell.length_a   1.000
_cell.length_b   1.000
_cell.length_c   1.000
_cell.angle_alpha   90.00
_cell.angle_beta   90.00
_cell.angle_gamma   90.00
#
_symmetry.space_group_name_H-M   'P 1'
#
loop_
_entity.id
_entity.type
_entity.pdbx_description
1 polymer ?
#
loop_
_entity_poly.entity_id
_entity_poly.type
_entity_poly.pdbx_seq_one_letter_code
_entity_poly.pdbx_strand_id
1 'polypeptide(L)'
;MYQAAMRMGMDLDADYFQELEKIKKELLVRKFLENYLLTKDAQVTEEEALDFYEKNKDTFIVPKTEIHALHILVSTIERANLVVKRIRAGEPFEQVAKEMSEDYRQHGRIDLGYFNRDDVVNDVAKKVFSYRVGSVTRPIKSDFGFHIFKILDRRERGTFKTFEEVKDKIYARLRAGKKKQAYRNLVSELREKIAVKKNESLLSKVASDSGAPRRTHN
;
A
#
# COMPACT_ATOMS: atom_id res chain seq x y z
N MET A 1 10.96 36.71 -2.67
CA MET A 1 9.54 36.64 -3.07
C MET A 1 8.60 36.85 -1.88
N TYR A 2 8.53 36.00 -0.86
CA TYR A 2 7.65 36.20 0.32
C TYR A 2 7.76 37.59 0.98
N GLN A 3 8.97 38.05 1.34
CA GLN A 3 9.17 39.39 1.91
C GLN A 3 8.81 40.54 0.95
N ALA A 4 8.83 40.30 -0.37
CA ALA A 4 8.39 41.30 -1.35
C ALA A 4 6.85 41.39 -1.36
N ALA A 5 6.14 40.25 -1.27
CA ALA A 5 4.69 40.21 -1.15
C ALA A 5 4.18 40.93 0.12
N MET A 6 4.86 40.74 1.27
CA MET A 6 4.56 41.46 2.51
C MET A 6 4.76 42.98 2.39
N ARG A 7 5.84 43.41 1.72
CA ARG A 7 6.09 44.84 1.47
C ARG A 7 5.08 45.47 0.52
N MET A 8 4.51 44.67 -0.39
CA MET A 8 3.44 45.08 -1.30
C MET A 8 2.06 45.01 -0.66
N GLY A 9 1.95 44.57 0.61
CA GLY A 9 0.69 44.48 1.33
C GLY A 9 -0.26 43.38 0.82
N MET A 10 0.25 42.39 0.09
CA MET A 10 -0.56 41.32 -0.50
C MET A 10 -1.24 40.43 0.56
N ASP A 11 -0.74 40.45 1.80
CA ASP A 11 -1.34 39.79 2.97
C ASP A 11 -2.53 40.56 3.57
N LEU A 12 -2.80 41.76 3.07
CA LEU A 12 -3.95 42.59 3.46
C LEU A 12 -5.09 42.51 2.44
N ASP A 13 -4.88 41.83 1.31
CA ASP A 13 -5.88 41.67 0.27
C ASP A 13 -7.05 40.81 0.77
N ALA A 14 -8.28 41.22 0.44
CA ALA A 14 -9.48 40.49 0.83
C ALA A 14 -9.47 39.04 0.31
N ASP A 15 -8.94 38.82 -0.90
CA ASP A 15 -8.82 37.50 -1.51
C ASP A 15 -7.83 36.62 -0.74
N TYR A 16 -6.71 37.19 -0.27
CA TYR A 16 -5.74 36.48 0.58
C TYR A 16 -6.39 36.01 1.89
N PHE A 17 -7.17 36.87 2.56
CA PHE A 17 -7.86 36.48 3.78
C PHE A 17 -8.91 35.39 3.57
N GLN A 18 -9.67 35.46 2.48
CA GLN A 18 -10.65 34.44 2.14
C GLN A 18 -10.00 33.09 1.84
N GLU A 19 -8.90 33.09 1.09
CA GLU A 19 -8.14 31.89 0.78
C GLU A 19 -7.46 31.31 2.02
N LEU A 20 -6.89 32.15 2.88
CA LEU A 20 -6.29 31.74 4.16
C LEU A 20 -7.34 31.10 5.09
N GLU A 21 -8.52 31.69 5.21
CA GLU A 21 -9.62 31.11 6.00
C GLU A 21 -10.11 29.77 5.42
N LYS A 22 -10.16 29.63 4.09
CA LYS A 22 -10.48 28.34 3.44
C LYS A 22 -9.43 27.28 3.77
N ILE A 23 -8.15 27.59 3.57
CA ILE A 23 -7.02 26.69 3.87
C ILE A 23 -7.04 26.29 5.34
N LYS A 24 -7.26 27.25 6.25
CA LYS A 24 -7.37 27.01 7.69
C LYS A 24 -8.50 26.04 8.02
N LYS A 25 -9.69 26.21 7.43
CA LYS A 25 -10.83 25.30 7.62
C LYS A 25 -10.51 23.89 7.10
N GLU A 26 -9.96 23.78 5.90
CA GLU A 26 -9.58 22.49 5.31
C GLU A 26 -8.51 21.77 6.15
N LEU A 27 -7.51 22.52 6.63
CA LEU A 27 -6.47 22.00 7.51
C LEU A 27 -7.04 21.49 8.84
N LEU A 28 -7.95 22.26 9.46
CA LEU A 28 -8.61 21.86 10.71
C LEU A 28 -9.44 20.59 10.53
N VAL A 29 -10.23 20.50 9.45
CA VAL A 29 -11.00 19.29 9.13
C VAL A 29 -10.07 18.10 8.91
N ARG A 30 -9.00 18.28 8.14
CA ARG A 30 -8.00 17.23 7.90
C ARG A 30 -7.37 16.76 9.21
N LYS A 31 -6.95 17.69 10.08
CA LYS A 31 -6.32 17.37 11.37
C LYS A 31 -7.29 16.68 12.33
N PHE A 32 -8.53 17.12 12.37
CA PHE A 32 -9.58 16.48 13.14
C PHE A 32 -9.81 15.04 12.66
N LEU A 33 -9.95 14.82 11.35
CA LEU A 33 -10.13 13.49 10.78
C LEU A 33 -8.91 12.60 11.00
N GLU A 34 -7.69 13.11 10.83
CA GLU A 34 -6.46 12.38 11.11
C GLU A 34 -6.45 11.89 12.57
N ASN A 35 -6.69 12.78 13.53
CA ASN A 35 -6.70 12.41 14.95
C ASN A 35 -7.85 11.46 15.32
N TYR A 36 -9.05 11.68 14.76
CA TYR A 36 -10.22 10.84 15.03
C TYR A 36 -10.08 9.44 14.41
N LEU A 37 -9.45 9.32 13.24
CA LEU A 37 -9.25 8.04 12.54
C LEU A 37 -8.00 7.28 12.99
N LEU A 38 -7.19 7.84 13.89
CA LEU A 38 -6.05 7.19 14.55
C LEU A 38 -6.43 6.51 15.87
N THR A 39 -7.71 6.53 16.26
CA THR A 39 -8.21 5.90 17.49
C THR A 39 -8.06 4.37 17.45
N LYS A 40 -8.03 3.75 18.64
CA LYS A 40 -7.83 2.29 18.79
C LYS A 40 -8.86 1.46 18.02
N ASP A 41 -10.08 1.96 17.85
CA ASP A 41 -11.16 1.27 17.13
C ASP A 41 -10.88 1.11 15.63
N ALA A 42 -9.98 1.92 15.07
CA ALA A 42 -9.54 1.83 13.68
C ALA A 42 -8.34 0.87 13.49
N GLN A 43 -7.76 0.33 14.56
CA GLN A 43 -6.70 -0.67 14.47
C GLN A 43 -7.27 -2.02 14.04
N VAL A 44 -6.57 -2.68 13.13
CA VAL A 44 -6.93 -4.01 12.63
C VAL A 44 -6.13 -5.02 13.42
N THR A 45 -6.79 -6.01 14.02
CA THR A 45 -6.13 -7.09 14.74
C THR A 45 -5.66 -8.18 13.78
N GLU A 46 -4.73 -9.03 14.22
CA GLU A 46 -4.33 -10.20 13.44
C GLU A 46 -5.46 -11.22 13.29
N GLU A 47 -6.28 -11.39 14.32
CA GLU A 47 -7.49 -12.23 14.26
C GLU A 47 -8.45 -11.76 13.15
N GLU A 48 -8.73 -10.45 13.06
CA GLU A 48 -9.56 -9.89 12.00
C GLU A 48 -8.94 -10.10 10.60
N ALA A 49 -7.61 -10.00 10.50
CA ALA A 49 -6.90 -10.22 9.25
C ALA A 49 -6.94 -11.69 8.81
N LEU A 50 -6.79 -12.63 9.76
CA LEU A 50 -6.89 -14.06 9.52
C LEU A 50 -8.32 -14.47 9.14
N ASP A 51 -9.33 -13.98 9.85
CA ASP A 51 -10.73 -14.21 9.54
C ASP A 51 -11.09 -13.69 8.13
N PHE A 52 -10.60 -12.49 7.78
CA PHE A 52 -10.76 -11.96 6.43
C PHE A 52 -10.08 -12.86 5.38
N TYR A 53 -8.86 -13.33 5.65
CA TYR A 53 -8.14 -14.23 4.75
C TYR A 53 -8.92 -15.51 4.49
N GLU A 54 -9.36 -16.21 5.54
CA GLU A 54 -10.09 -17.48 5.39
C GLU A 54 -11.44 -17.28 4.67
N LYS A 55 -12.18 -16.21 4.97
CA LYS A 55 -13.45 -15.90 4.30
C LYS A 55 -13.31 -15.46 2.85
N ASN A 56 -12.12 -15.02 2.42
CA ASN A 56 -11.87 -14.47 1.09
C ASN A 56 -10.77 -15.24 0.35
N LYS A 57 -10.50 -16.49 0.75
CA LYS A 57 -9.38 -17.31 0.24
C LYS A 57 -9.39 -17.45 -1.28
N ASP A 58 -10.57 -17.55 -1.87
CA ASP A 58 -10.78 -17.62 -3.32
C ASP A 58 -10.31 -16.38 -4.09
N THR A 59 -10.16 -15.24 -3.41
CA THR A 59 -9.61 -14.02 -4.01
C THR A 59 -8.07 -14.00 -4.03
N PHE A 60 -7.44 -14.95 -3.33
CA PHE A 60 -5.99 -15.08 -3.20
C PHE A 60 -5.43 -16.26 -3.99
N ILE A 61 -6.13 -16.69 -5.04
CA ILE A 61 -5.66 -17.74 -5.93
C ILE A 61 -4.48 -17.25 -6.78
N VAL A 62 -3.48 -18.11 -6.95
CA VAL A 62 -2.34 -17.93 -7.85
C VAL A 62 -2.82 -18.13 -9.29
N PRO A 63 -2.83 -17.07 -10.14
CA PRO A 63 -3.47 -17.14 -11.46
C PRO A 63 -2.65 -17.93 -12.49
N LYS A 64 -1.32 -17.94 -12.33
CA LYS A 64 -0.35 -18.65 -13.17
C LYS A 64 0.74 -19.22 -12.28
N THR A 65 1.36 -20.32 -12.68
CA THR A 65 2.52 -20.84 -11.95
C THR A 65 3.61 -19.77 -11.90
N GLU A 66 4.05 -19.45 -10.69
CA GLU A 66 5.06 -18.44 -10.39
C GLU A 66 6.27 -19.12 -9.73
N ILE A 67 7.47 -18.62 -9.97
CA ILE A 67 8.67 -18.98 -9.22
C ILE A 67 9.31 -17.72 -8.64
N HIS A 68 9.86 -17.84 -7.43
CA HIS A 68 10.70 -16.81 -6.84
C HIS A 68 12.16 -17.21 -7.04
N ALA A 69 12.97 -16.34 -7.66
CA ALA A 69 14.37 -16.65 -7.90
C ALA A 69 15.29 -15.43 -7.79
N LEU A 70 16.53 -15.71 -7.36
CA LEU A 70 17.65 -14.80 -7.52
C LEU A 70 18.27 -14.97 -8.90
N HIS A 71 18.91 -13.92 -9.42
CA HIS A 71 19.40 -13.85 -10.79
C HIS A 71 20.82 -13.27 -10.90
N ILE A 72 21.61 -13.88 -11.78
CA ILE A 72 22.91 -13.38 -12.23
C ILE A 72 22.93 -13.41 -13.76
N LEU A 73 23.29 -12.27 -14.36
CA LEU A 73 23.53 -12.15 -15.80
C LEU A 73 25.01 -11.91 -16.05
N VAL A 74 25.60 -12.65 -16.99
CA VAL A 74 26.98 -12.42 -17.47
C VAL A 74 27.05 -12.58 -18.99
N SER A 75 27.94 -11.82 -19.61
CA SER A 75 28.13 -11.77 -21.06
C SER A 75 28.67 -13.06 -21.69
N THR A 76 29.46 -13.89 -20.98
CA THR A 76 30.13 -15.07 -21.56
C THR A 76 29.88 -16.37 -20.80
N ILE A 77 30.01 -17.51 -21.49
CA ILE A 77 29.82 -18.84 -20.91
C ILE A 77 30.90 -19.16 -19.88
N GLU A 78 32.13 -18.67 -20.07
CA GLU A 78 33.25 -18.84 -19.13
C GLU A 78 32.94 -18.16 -17.80
N ARG A 79 32.44 -16.92 -17.84
CA ARG A 79 31.99 -16.19 -16.65
C ARG A 79 30.83 -16.92 -15.97
N ALA A 80 29.88 -17.44 -16.75
CA ALA A 80 28.72 -18.15 -16.21
C ALA A 80 29.13 -19.46 -15.52
N ASN A 81 30.06 -20.20 -16.11
CA ASN A 81 30.61 -21.42 -15.51
C ASN A 81 31.38 -21.10 -14.22
N LEU A 82 32.12 -19.99 -14.18
CA LEU A 82 32.79 -19.53 -12.96
C LEU A 82 31.79 -19.19 -11.85
N VAL A 83 30.72 -18.46 -12.16
CA VAL A 83 29.62 -18.16 -11.22
C VAL A 83 29.06 -19.45 -10.61
N VAL A 84 28.70 -20.43 -11.45
CA VAL A 84 28.14 -21.71 -10.97
C VAL A 84 29.16 -22.47 -10.11
N LYS A 85 30.44 -22.45 -10.48
CA LYS A 85 31.51 -23.10 -9.70
C LYS A 85 31.62 -22.48 -8.30
N ARG A 86 31.63 -21.15 -8.20
CA ARG A 86 31.71 -20.42 -6.92
C ARG A 86 30.52 -20.72 -6.01
N ILE A 87 29.31 -20.66 -6.55
CA ILE A 87 28.09 -20.97 -5.79
C ILE A 87 28.10 -22.42 -5.30
N ARG A 88 28.54 -23.38 -6.13
CA ARG A 88 28.66 -24.79 -5.73
C ARG A 88 29.76 -25.05 -4.72
N ALA A 89 30.78 -24.18 -4.65
CA ALA A 89 31.80 -24.21 -3.62
C ALA A 89 31.32 -23.65 -2.27
N GLY A 90 30.07 -23.19 -2.18
CA GLY A 90 29.45 -22.70 -0.95
C GLY A 90 29.43 -21.18 -0.81
N GLU A 91 29.92 -20.43 -1.80
CA GLU A 91 29.84 -18.96 -1.77
C GLU A 91 28.38 -18.48 -1.85
N PRO A 92 27.98 -17.47 -1.05
CA PRO A 92 26.63 -16.92 -1.10
C PRO A 92 26.28 -16.38 -2.49
N PHE A 93 25.08 -16.72 -2.98
CA PHE A 93 24.64 -16.33 -4.33
C PHE A 93 24.64 -14.80 -4.50
N GLU A 94 24.19 -14.09 -3.47
CA GLU A 94 24.10 -12.63 -3.42
C GLU A 94 25.48 -11.98 -3.50
N GLN A 95 26.49 -12.58 -2.86
CA GLN A 95 27.87 -12.10 -2.96
C GLN A 95 28.40 -12.27 -4.37
N VAL A 96 28.27 -13.46 -4.94
CA VAL A 96 28.70 -13.73 -6.33
C VAL A 96 27.95 -12.84 -7.31
N ALA A 97 26.66 -12.58 -7.08
CA ALA A 97 25.86 -11.68 -7.89
C ALA A 97 26.37 -10.24 -7.83
N LYS A 98 26.67 -9.72 -6.63
CA LYS A 98 27.21 -8.37 -6.45
C LYS A 98 28.52 -8.16 -7.21
N GLU A 99 29.38 -9.17 -7.22
CA GLU A 99 30.69 -9.09 -7.86
C GLU A 99 30.64 -9.32 -9.38
N MET A 100 29.79 -10.22 -9.85
CA MET A 100 29.88 -10.72 -11.23
C MET A 100 28.72 -10.33 -12.14
N SER A 101 27.54 -10.04 -11.58
CA SER A 101 26.31 -9.81 -12.36
C SER A 101 26.31 -8.46 -13.05
N GLU A 102 26.06 -8.48 -14.36
CA GLU A 102 25.82 -7.28 -15.17
C GLU A 102 24.48 -6.62 -14.82
N ASP A 103 23.44 -7.40 -14.56
CA ASP A 103 22.12 -6.88 -14.16
C ASP A 103 22.18 -6.18 -12.78
N TYR A 104 22.97 -6.71 -11.84
CA TYR A 104 23.19 -6.03 -10.57
C TYR A 104 23.97 -4.72 -10.73
N ARG A 105 25.03 -4.71 -11.55
CA ARG A 105 25.82 -3.50 -11.79
C ARG A 105 25.01 -2.38 -12.45
N GLN A 106 24.05 -2.73 -13.30
CA GLN A 106 23.21 -1.75 -14.00
C GLN A 106 22.00 -1.31 -13.18
N HIS A 107 21.34 -2.23 -12.49
CA HIS A 107 20.01 -1.98 -11.88
C HIS A 107 19.96 -2.23 -10.37
N GLY A 108 21.04 -2.71 -9.75
CA GLY A 108 21.04 -3.11 -8.34
C GLY A 108 20.17 -4.33 -8.03
N ARG A 109 19.72 -5.06 -9.05
CA ARG A 109 18.76 -6.17 -8.93
C ARG A 109 19.47 -7.52 -8.82
N ILE A 110 19.11 -8.28 -7.79
CA ILE A 110 19.53 -9.69 -7.59
C ILE A 110 18.28 -10.55 -7.46
N ASP A 111 17.35 -10.14 -6.60
CA ASP A 111 16.07 -10.79 -6.41
C ASP A 111 15.06 -10.32 -7.45
N LEU A 112 14.44 -11.27 -8.16
CA LEU A 112 13.38 -10.99 -9.13
C LEU A 112 11.98 -11.01 -8.51
N GLY A 113 11.84 -11.43 -7.26
CA GLY A 113 10.55 -11.74 -6.66
C GLY A 113 9.87 -12.92 -7.37
N TYR A 114 8.56 -13.04 -7.22
CA TYR A 114 7.76 -14.01 -7.96
C TYR A 114 7.48 -13.52 -9.37
N PHE A 115 7.77 -14.37 -10.35
CA PHE A 115 7.46 -14.14 -11.75
C PHE A 115 6.87 -15.39 -12.40
N ASN A 116 6.07 -15.20 -13.43
CA ASN A 116 5.48 -16.25 -14.24
C ASN A 116 6.20 -16.37 -15.60
N ARG A 117 5.83 -17.36 -16.42
CA ARG A 117 6.51 -17.63 -17.69
C ARG A 117 6.44 -16.47 -18.69
N ASP A 118 5.41 -15.62 -18.61
CA ASP A 118 5.21 -14.52 -19.54
C ASP A 118 6.08 -13.30 -19.19
N ASP A 119 6.65 -13.27 -17.98
CA ASP A 119 7.52 -12.19 -17.51
C ASP A 119 8.98 -12.37 -17.98
N VAL A 120 9.29 -13.49 -18.63
CA VAL A 120 10.66 -13.88 -19.01
C VAL A 120 10.69 -14.33 -20.46
N VAL A 121 11.78 -14.02 -21.16
CA VAL A 121 11.99 -14.48 -22.55
C VAL A 121 11.82 -16.00 -22.66
N ASN A 122 11.13 -16.44 -23.71
CA ASN A 122 10.63 -17.82 -23.86
C ASN A 122 11.72 -18.90 -23.66
N ASP A 123 12.93 -18.68 -24.18
CA ASP A 123 14.03 -19.64 -24.08
C ASP A 123 14.58 -19.80 -22.66
N VAL A 124 14.47 -18.75 -21.84
CA VAL A 124 14.80 -18.80 -20.42
C VAL A 124 13.64 -19.40 -19.64
N ALA A 125 12.41 -18.95 -19.90
CA ALA A 125 11.21 -19.43 -19.20
C ALA A 125 11.06 -20.96 -19.27
N LYS A 126 11.25 -21.55 -20.46
CA LYS A 126 11.16 -23.02 -20.64
C LYS A 126 12.13 -23.79 -19.76
N LYS A 127 13.34 -23.26 -19.55
CA LYS A 127 14.41 -23.92 -18.81
C LYS A 127 14.32 -23.63 -17.32
N VAL A 128 14.16 -22.37 -16.90
CA VAL A 128 14.18 -22.00 -15.48
C VAL A 128 13.01 -22.63 -14.71
N PHE A 129 11.82 -22.71 -15.33
CA PHE A 129 10.64 -23.33 -14.72
C PHE A 129 10.73 -24.87 -14.60
N SER A 130 11.72 -25.53 -15.18
CA SER A 130 11.94 -26.97 -14.95
C SER A 130 12.82 -27.26 -13.73
N TYR A 131 13.43 -26.24 -13.13
CA TYR A 131 14.26 -26.41 -11.94
C TYR A 131 13.43 -26.53 -10.67
N ARG A 132 13.96 -27.31 -9.72
CA ARG A 132 13.37 -27.53 -8.40
C ARG A 132 13.70 -26.36 -7.48
N VAL A 133 12.82 -26.11 -6.51
CA VAL A 133 13.09 -25.19 -5.40
C VAL A 133 14.37 -25.59 -4.68
N GLY A 134 15.18 -24.61 -4.28
CA GLY A 134 16.50 -24.77 -3.67
C GLY A 134 17.65 -25.00 -4.65
N SER A 135 17.37 -25.25 -5.93
CA SER A 135 18.42 -25.54 -6.91
C SER A 135 18.97 -24.29 -7.61
N VAL A 136 20.20 -24.40 -8.10
CA VAL A 136 20.87 -23.40 -8.93
C VAL A 136 20.95 -23.91 -10.36
N THR A 137 20.58 -23.06 -11.33
CA THR A 137 20.53 -23.46 -12.73
C THR A 137 21.92 -23.64 -13.33
N ARG A 138 22.01 -24.45 -14.39
CA ARG A 138 23.12 -24.32 -15.35
C ARG A 138 23.00 -22.97 -16.08
N PRO A 139 24.07 -22.46 -16.72
CA PRO A 139 23.98 -21.28 -17.56
C PRO A 139 22.92 -21.44 -18.65
N ILE A 140 22.00 -20.48 -18.72
CA ILE A 140 20.95 -20.44 -19.73
C ILE A 140 21.26 -19.29 -20.69
N LYS A 141 21.48 -19.59 -21.97
CA LYS A 141 21.76 -18.58 -23.00
C LYS A 141 20.49 -17.82 -23.41
N SER A 142 20.60 -16.52 -23.60
CA SER A 142 19.67 -15.63 -24.29
C SER A 142 20.44 -14.61 -25.14
N ASP A 143 19.74 -13.69 -25.79
CA ASP A 143 20.34 -12.57 -26.53
C ASP A 143 21.08 -11.57 -25.61
N PHE A 144 20.78 -11.55 -24.31
CA PHE A 144 21.42 -10.69 -23.33
C PHE A 144 22.68 -11.32 -22.70
N GLY A 145 22.99 -12.58 -23.02
CA GLY A 145 24.12 -13.32 -22.47
C GLY A 145 23.69 -14.62 -21.79
N PHE A 146 24.28 -14.90 -20.63
CA PHE A 146 24.06 -16.12 -19.87
C PHE A 146 23.46 -15.83 -18.50
N HIS A 147 22.32 -16.46 -18.24
CA HIS A 147 21.55 -16.33 -17.01
C HIS A 147 21.78 -17.51 -16.08
N ILE A 148 21.94 -17.21 -14.79
CA ILE A 148 22.00 -18.19 -13.71
C ILE A 148 20.94 -17.80 -12.69
N PHE A 149 20.12 -18.76 -12.26
CA PHE A 149 19.10 -18.54 -11.26
C PHE A 149 19.29 -19.44 -10.05
N LYS A 150 18.91 -18.95 -8.86
CA LYS A 150 18.68 -19.78 -7.67
C LYS A 150 17.19 -19.76 -7.36
N ILE A 151 16.54 -20.90 -7.45
CA ILE A 151 15.08 -21.01 -7.22
C ILE A 151 14.83 -21.04 -5.72
N LEU A 152 14.13 -20.04 -5.20
CA LEU A 152 13.83 -19.88 -3.78
C LEU A 152 12.48 -20.47 -3.42
N ASP A 153 11.47 -20.30 -4.29
CA ASP A 153 10.14 -20.82 -4.06
C ASP A 153 9.36 -21.03 -5.37
N ARG A 154 8.23 -21.75 -5.28
CA ARG A 154 7.33 -22.06 -6.39
C ARG A 154 5.89 -22.08 -5.92
N ARG A 155 5.04 -21.36 -6.63
CA ARG A 155 3.58 -21.40 -6.48
C ARG A 155 2.94 -21.98 -7.72
N GLU A 156 2.14 -23.02 -7.56
CA GLU A 156 1.42 -23.59 -8.70
C GLU A 156 0.13 -22.84 -8.99
N ARG A 157 -0.25 -22.78 -10.27
CA ARG A 157 -1.54 -22.21 -10.65
C ARG A 157 -2.67 -22.89 -9.88
N GLY A 158 -3.60 -22.09 -9.37
CA GLY A 158 -4.77 -22.60 -8.66
C GLY A 158 -4.54 -22.85 -7.17
N THR A 159 -3.30 -22.75 -6.67
CA THR A 159 -3.07 -22.75 -5.21
C THR A 159 -3.42 -21.39 -4.62
N PHE A 160 -3.63 -21.35 -3.31
CA PHE A 160 -3.85 -20.10 -2.58
C PHE A 160 -2.51 -19.50 -2.15
N LYS A 161 -2.39 -18.17 -2.26
CA LYS A 161 -1.34 -17.42 -1.58
C LYS A 161 -1.54 -17.55 -0.08
N THR A 162 -0.46 -17.74 0.67
CA THR A 162 -0.52 -17.88 2.13
C THR A 162 -0.92 -16.57 2.80
N PHE A 163 -1.36 -16.64 4.06
CA PHE A 163 -1.70 -15.44 4.82
C PHE A 163 -0.53 -14.45 4.86
N GLU A 164 0.69 -14.89 5.16
CA GLU A 164 1.88 -14.04 5.23
C GLU A 164 2.14 -13.27 3.92
N GLU A 165 1.88 -13.88 2.76
CA GLU A 165 2.08 -13.25 1.45
C GLU A 165 1.08 -12.13 1.15
N VAL A 166 -0.11 -12.18 1.75
CA VAL A 166 -1.19 -11.21 1.52
C VAL A 166 -1.51 -10.37 2.75
N LYS A 167 -0.87 -10.63 3.89
CA LYS A 167 -1.11 -10.03 5.20
C LYS A 167 -1.14 -8.51 5.12
N ASP A 168 -0.10 -7.88 4.55
CA ASP A 168 -0.03 -6.43 4.43
C ASP A 168 -1.15 -5.83 3.57
N LYS A 169 -1.52 -6.52 2.49
CA LYS A 169 -2.63 -6.10 1.62
C LYS A 169 -3.97 -6.22 2.35
N ILE A 170 -4.16 -7.28 3.13
CA ILE A 170 -5.33 -7.48 3.97
C ILE A 170 -5.41 -6.39 5.03
N TYR A 171 -4.33 -6.12 5.76
CA TYR A 171 -4.27 -5.05 6.75
C TYR A 171 -4.59 -3.69 6.12
N ALA A 172 -4.00 -3.36 4.98
CA ALA A 172 -4.28 -2.11 4.28
C ALA A 172 -5.77 -1.99 3.90
N ARG A 173 -6.36 -3.08 3.36
CA ARG A 173 -7.77 -3.13 2.99
C ARG A 173 -8.69 -2.99 4.20
N LEU A 174 -8.42 -3.72 5.27
CA LEU A 174 -9.23 -3.67 6.50
C LEU A 174 -9.12 -2.29 7.17
N ARG A 175 -7.92 -1.69 7.22
CA ARG A 175 -7.72 -0.33 7.75
C ARG A 175 -8.49 0.69 6.92
N ALA A 176 -8.44 0.60 5.59
CA ALA A 176 -9.22 1.46 4.71
C ALA A 176 -10.73 1.30 4.93
N GLY A 177 -11.20 0.06 5.10
CA GLY A 177 -12.59 -0.26 5.43
C GLY A 177 -13.03 0.35 6.77
N LYS A 178 -12.26 0.14 7.84
CA LYS A 178 -12.53 0.72 9.17
C LYS A 178 -12.52 2.24 9.14
N LYS A 179 -11.54 2.87 8.50
CA LYS A 179 -11.51 4.35 8.33
C LYS A 179 -12.75 4.86 7.60
N LYS A 180 -13.16 4.19 6.53
CA LYS A 180 -14.40 4.54 5.80
C LYS A 180 -15.64 4.40 6.69
N GLN A 181 -15.72 3.36 7.51
CA GLN A 181 -16.84 3.18 8.43
C GLN A 181 -16.85 4.25 9.53
N ALA A 182 -15.71 4.50 10.18
CA ALA A 182 -15.58 5.51 11.22
C ALA A 182 -15.95 6.91 10.69
N TYR A 183 -15.52 7.24 9.47
CA TYR A 183 -15.93 8.47 8.80
C TYR A 183 -17.44 8.57 8.61
N ARG A 184 -18.10 7.49 8.14
CA ARG A 184 -19.56 7.46 7.98
C ARG A 184 -20.29 7.66 9.31
N ASN A 185 -19.84 6.99 10.37
CA ASN A 185 -20.42 7.13 11.70
C ASN A 185 -20.29 8.56 12.22
N LEU A 186 -19.08 9.13 12.14
CA LEU A 186 -18.80 10.51 12.53
C LEU A 186 -19.71 11.52 11.81
N VAL A 187 -19.86 11.39 10.49
CA VAL A 187 -20.75 12.26 9.71
C VAL A 187 -22.20 12.12 10.16
N SER A 188 -22.67 10.90 10.46
CA SER A 188 -24.02 10.67 10.98
C SER A 188 -24.22 11.34 12.34
N GLU A 189 -23.32 11.11 13.29
CA GLU A 189 -23.37 11.70 14.63
C GLU A 189 -23.35 13.24 14.59
N LEU A 190 -22.51 13.83 13.74
CA LEU A 190 -22.43 15.28 13.59
C LEU A 190 -23.74 15.86 13.03
N ARG A 191 -24.36 15.18 12.04
CA ARG A 191 -25.65 15.59 11.48
C ARG A 191 -26.77 15.53 12.52
N GLU A 192 -26.83 14.46 13.30
CA GLU A 192 -27.81 14.30 14.37
C GLU A 192 -27.64 15.39 15.44
N LYS A 193 -26.42 15.61 15.94
CA LYS A 193 -26.13 16.67 16.92
C LYS A 193 -26.48 18.06 16.41
N ILE A 194 -26.20 18.36 15.12
CA ILE A 194 -26.58 19.63 14.50
C ILE A 194 -28.11 19.75 14.39
N ALA A 195 -28.80 18.68 14.01
CA ALA A 195 -30.27 18.66 13.92
C ALA A 195 -30.92 18.88 15.30
N VAL A 196 -30.42 18.22 16.35
CA VAL A 196 -30.88 18.40 17.73
C VAL A 196 -30.69 19.85 18.18
N LYS A 197 -29.52 20.45 17.97
CA LYS A 197 -29.28 21.87 18.31
C LYS A 197 -30.21 22.83 17.58
N LYS A 198 -30.48 22.58 16.29
CA LYS A 198 -31.44 23.38 15.52
C LYS A 198 -32.84 23.28 16.12
N ASN A 199 -33.26 22.08 16.52
CA ASN A 199 -34.55 21.85 17.14
C ASN A 199 -34.65 22.49 18.54
N GLU A 200 -33.64 22.37 19.39
CA GLU A 200 -33.59 23.06 20.70
C GLU A 200 -33.65 24.58 20.55
N SER A 201 -32.93 25.15 19.57
CA SER A 201 -33.00 26.58 19.25
C SER A 201 -34.37 27.03 18.74
N LEU A 202 -35.16 26.13 18.15
CA LEU A 202 -36.53 26.43 17.72
C LEU A 202 -37.51 26.26 18.88
N LEU A 203 -37.34 25.23 19.71
CA LEU A 203 -38.15 24.99 20.90
C LEU A 203 -38.00 26.12 21.93
N SER A 204 -36.79 26.65 22.13
CA SER A 204 -36.56 27.80 23.00
C SER A 204 -37.22 29.08 22.48
N LYS A 205 -37.22 29.30 21.16
CA LYS A 205 -37.93 30.42 20.51
C LYS A 205 -39.45 30.31 20.64
N VAL A 206 -40.01 29.12 20.46
CA VAL A 206 -41.46 28.88 20.63
C VAL A 206 -41.88 29.05 22.09
N ALA A 207 -41.08 28.55 23.04
CA ALA A 207 -41.35 28.74 24.48
C ALA A 207 -41.31 30.22 24.90
N SER A 208 -40.42 31.03 24.32
CA SER A 208 -40.37 32.48 24.58
C SER A 208 -41.52 33.26 23.94
N ASP A 209 -42.10 32.79 22.82
CA ASP A 209 -43.22 33.45 22.13
C ASP A 209 -44.59 33.13 22.76
N SER A 210 -44.70 32.01 23.48
CA SER A 210 -45.94 31.62 24.20
C SER A 210 -46.16 32.34 25.55
N GLY A 211 -45.30 33.30 25.90
CA GLY A 211 -45.36 34.08 27.13
C GLY A 211 -46.27 35.32 27.06
N ALA A 212 -47.56 35.09 27.34
CA ALA A 212 -48.59 36.02 27.84
C ALA A 212 -49.47 36.83 26.86
N PRO A 213 -50.80 36.77 27.02
CA PRO A 213 -51.65 37.95 26.89
C PRO A 213 -51.74 38.66 28.25
N ARG A 214 -51.35 39.94 28.24
CA ARG A 214 -51.68 40.93 29.27
C ARG A 214 -53.19 40.91 29.53
N ARG A 215 -53.61 40.71 30.78
CA ARG A 215 -54.94 41.15 31.24
C ARG A 215 -54.74 42.35 32.16
N THR A 216 -55.03 43.51 31.61
CA THR A 216 -55.13 44.80 32.28
C THR A 216 -56.47 44.96 32.98
N HIS A 217 -56.41 45.57 34.15
CA HIS A 217 -57.42 46.38 34.85
C HIS A 217 -58.71 45.73 35.38
N ASN A 218 -58.88 45.88 36.70
CA ASN A 218 -59.91 46.80 37.19
C ASN A 218 -59.32 47.63 38.33
#